data_AF-A0A101F5V9-F1
#
_entry.id   AF-A0A101F5V9-F1
#
_cell.length_a   1.000
_cell.length_b   1.000
_cell.length_c   1.000
_cell.angle_alpha   90.00
_cell.angle_beta   90.00
_cell.angle_gamma   90.00
#
_symmetry.space_group_name_H-M   'P 1'
#
loop_
_entity.id
_entity.type
_entity.pdbx_description
1 polymer ?
#
loop_
_entity_poly.entity_id
_entity_poly.type
_entity_poly.pdbx_seq_one_letter_code
_entity_poly.pdbx_strand_id
1 'polypeptide(L)'
;MQRFLRSLFFVLAALFLAVFFYCLRSVFVPFGIAVFLTYLIYPLVRSLEERGVQRVRAIVTVYAAGVVLTGLFLSLFIPALFREAKSFGKILPVYTENWNQIQGYSEHLFERAFLPEEVRQVLRETLGRLRNNLLRGVRRFADGILGLISLFPSFLLAPFLSYYLLRDFDHLKKRFLAALPPGCRSEVIFFLREADLIFGKFLRGHLLISSIVGFLTGVGAALIGLPFSILIGLFTAVADLIPIFGPVVAAVP
;
A
#
# COMPACT_ATOMS: atom_id res chain seq x y z
N MET A 1 -36.87 34.68 16.08
CA MET A 1 -36.26 33.71 17.02
C MET A 1 -36.21 32.27 16.47
N GLN A 2 -37.31 31.67 16.01
CA GLN A 2 -37.33 30.27 15.51
C GLN A 2 -36.42 29.97 14.29
N ARG A 3 -36.28 30.93 13.35
CA ARG A 3 -35.36 30.77 12.20
C ARG A 3 -33.89 30.77 12.62
N PHE A 4 -33.53 31.57 13.63
CA PHE A 4 -32.18 31.64 14.21
C PHE A 4 -31.82 30.38 15.01
N LEU A 5 -32.76 29.84 15.78
CA LEU A 5 -32.59 28.55 16.47
C LEU A 5 -32.42 27.38 15.50
N ARG A 6 -33.18 27.35 14.38
CA ARG A 6 -33.00 26.32 13.33
C ARG A 6 -31.63 26.43 12.65
N SER A 7 -31.21 27.63 12.25
CA SER A 7 -29.89 27.80 11.61
C SER A 7 -28.74 27.45 12.56
N LEU A 8 -28.84 27.84 13.85
CA LEU A 8 -27.87 27.47 14.87
C LEU A 8 -27.79 25.94 15.07
N PHE A 9 -28.94 25.26 15.09
CA PHE A 9 -28.99 23.79 15.15
C PHE A 9 -28.31 23.13 13.95
N PHE A 10 -28.58 23.59 12.72
CA PHE A 10 -27.93 23.04 11.52
C PHE A 10 -26.43 23.27 11.49
N VAL A 11 -25.95 24.44 11.94
CA VAL A 11 -24.52 24.74 12.04
C VAL A 11 -23.85 23.85 13.10
N LEU A 12 -24.45 23.68 14.27
CA LEU A 12 -23.96 22.78 15.32
C LEU A 12 -23.97 21.31 14.87
N ALA A 13 -25.02 20.87 14.18
CA ALA A 13 -25.11 19.52 13.62
C ALA A 13 -24.05 19.28 12.53
N ALA A 14 -23.82 20.26 11.65
CA ALA A 14 -22.77 20.19 10.63
C ALA A 14 -21.36 20.18 11.24
N LEU A 15 -21.12 21.00 12.27
CA LEU A 15 -19.86 21.00 13.02
C LEU A 15 -19.64 19.67 13.73
N PHE A 16 -20.67 19.15 14.40
CA PHE A 16 -20.63 17.84 15.05
C PHE A 16 -20.35 16.73 14.04
N LEU A 17 -21.02 16.72 12.89
CA LEU A 17 -20.74 15.78 11.80
C LEU A 17 -19.31 15.90 11.29
N ALA A 18 -18.80 17.12 11.06
CA ALA A 18 -17.44 17.34 10.59
C ALA A 18 -16.39 16.83 11.59
N VAL A 19 -16.56 17.12 12.90
CA VAL A 19 -15.70 16.62 13.96
C VAL A 19 -15.82 15.09 14.10
N PHE A 20 -17.04 14.56 14.01
CA PHE A 20 -17.30 13.12 14.04
C PHE A 20 -16.58 12.40 12.89
N PHE A 21 -16.72 12.88 11.65
CA PHE A 21 -16.02 12.32 10.48
C PHE A 21 -14.49 12.49 10.57
N TYR A 22 -14.00 13.59 11.13
CA TYR A 22 -12.58 13.81 11.36
C TYR A 22 -12.00 12.78 12.35
N CYS A 23 -12.68 12.54 13.48
CA CYS A 23 -12.30 11.49 14.44
C CYS A 23 -12.43 10.09 13.84
N LEU A 24 -13.48 9.84 13.05
CA LEU A 24 -13.71 8.55 12.39
C LEU A 24 -12.60 8.20 11.38
N ARG A 25 -11.91 9.19 10.79
CA ARG A 25 -10.78 8.95 9.86
C ARG A 25 -9.74 8.00 10.44
N SER A 26 -9.43 8.12 11.73
CA SER A 26 -8.45 7.25 12.41
C SER A 26 -8.95 5.81 12.55
N VAL A 27 -10.27 5.60 12.63
CA VAL A 27 -10.92 4.28 12.75
C VAL A 27 -11.15 3.64 11.38
N PHE A 28 -11.30 4.43 10.32
CA PHE A 28 -11.53 3.91 8.97
C PHE A 28 -10.35 3.10 8.42
N VAL A 29 -9.11 3.47 8.75
CA VAL A 29 -7.91 2.76 8.27
C VAL A 29 -7.87 1.31 8.77
N PRO A 30 -7.90 1.01 10.09
CA PRO A 30 -7.91 -0.38 10.55
C PRO A 30 -9.15 -1.16 10.08
N PHE A 31 -10.31 -0.49 9.96
CA PHE A 31 -11.51 -1.12 9.44
C PHE A 31 -11.39 -1.49 7.95
N GLY A 32 -10.81 -0.61 7.14
CA GLY A 32 -10.54 -0.87 5.72
C GLY A 32 -9.59 -2.05 5.54
N ILE A 33 -8.51 -2.11 6.32
CA ILE A 33 -7.58 -3.25 6.33
C ILE A 33 -8.31 -4.53 6.79
N ALA A 34 -9.18 -4.45 7.79
CA ALA A 34 -9.95 -5.59 8.27
C ALA A 34 -10.94 -6.12 7.23
N VAL A 35 -11.63 -5.25 6.49
CA VAL A 35 -12.51 -5.64 5.38
C VAL A 35 -11.70 -6.30 4.27
N PHE A 36 -10.57 -5.70 3.88
CA PHE A 36 -9.64 -6.27 2.90
C PHE A 36 -9.16 -7.67 3.31
N LEU A 37 -8.71 -7.82 4.56
CA LEU A 37 -8.27 -9.09 5.14
C LEU A 37 -9.40 -10.12 5.18
N THR A 38 -10.62 -9.69 5.55
CA THR A 38 -11.82 -10.53 5.53
C THR A 38 -12.09 -11.05 4.12
N TYR A 39 -12.05 -10.18 3.11
CA TYR A 39 -12.24 -10.55 1.71
C TYR A 39 -11.18 -11.53 1.21
N LEU A 40 -9.94 -11.43 1.69
CA LEU A 40 -8.85 -12.32 1.34
C LEU A 40 -9.00 -13.70 1.99
N ILE A 41 -9.39 -13.74 3.27
CA ILE A 41 -9.47 -14.96 4.10
C ILE A 41 -10.79 -15.72 3.91
N TYR A 42 -11.89 -15.03 3.60
CA TYR A 42 -13.23 -15.62 3.44
C TYR A 42 -13.29 -16.91 2.59
N PRO A 43 -12.69 -17.00 1.38
CA PRO A 43 -12.76 -18.22 0.58
C PRO A 43 -12.08 -19.42 1.24
N LEU A 44 -10.99 -19.18 1.98
CA LEU A 44 -10.26 -20.22 2.71
C LEU A 44 -11.09 -20.74 3.88
N VAL A 45 -11.75 -19.83 4.62
CA VAL A 45 -12.66 -20.19 5.71
C VAL A 45 -13.86 -20.98 5.16
N ARG A 46 -14.50 -20.47 4.10
CA ARG A 46 -15.64 -21.13 3.46
C ARG A 46 -15.29 -22.54 2.95
N SER A 47 -14.10 -22.73 2.39
CA SER A 47 -13.64 -24.06 1.95
C SER A 47 -13.53 -25.06 3.09
N LEU A 48 -13.19 -24.63 4.32
CA LEU A 48 -13.20 -25.48 5.51
C LEU A 48 -14.61 -25.70 6.05
N GLU A 49 -15.47 -24.69 6.00
CA GLU A 49 -16.89 -24.82 6.38
C GLU A 49 -17.62 -25.82 5.50
N GLU A 50 -17.38 -25.78 4.18
CA GLU A 50 -17.92 -26.75 3.22
C GLU A 50 -17.45 -28.19 3.47
N ARG A 51 -16.33 -28.36 4.20
CA ARG A 51 -15.83 -29.66 4.69
C ARG A 51 -16.37 -30.05 6.07
N GLY A 52 -17.34 -29.30 6.60
CA GLY A 52 -17.99 -29.57 7.89
C GLY A 52 -17.29 -28.98 9.12
N VAL A 53 -16.26 -28.14 8.95
CA VAL A 53 -15.60 -27.47 10.08
C VAL A 53 -16.49 -26.34 10.59
N GLN A 54 -16.71 -26.28 11.90
CA GLN A 54 -17.44 -25.17 12.52
C GLN A 54 -16.75 -23.84 12.21
N ARG A 55 -17.52 -22.80 11.82
CA ARG A 55 -17.04 -21.47 11.43
C ARG A 55 -15.90 -20.91 12.29
N VAL A 56 -16.07 -20.93 13.61
CA VAL A 56 -15.04 -20.41 14.55
C VAL A 56 -13.73 -21.20 14.41
N ARG A 57 -13.80 -22.53 14.32
CA ARG A 57 -12.62 -23.39 14.13
C ARG A 57 -11.99 -23.17 12.75
N ALA A 58 -12.81 -23.00 11.70
CA ALA A 58 -12.33 -22.69 10.36
C ALA A 58 -11.54 -21.37 10.35
N ILE A 59 -12.11 -20.31 10.95
CA ILE A 59 -11.44 -19.01 11.08
C ILE A 59 -10.12 -19.17 11.83
N VAL A 60 -10.13 -19.74 13.04
CA VAL A 60 -8.90 -19.92 13.85
C VAL A 60 -7.83 -20.72 13.11
N THR A 61 -8.22 -21.78 12.38
CA THR A 61 -7.30 -22.61 11.60
C THR A 61 -6.64 -21.81 10.48
N VAL A 62 -7.42 -21.03 9.72
CA VAL A 62 -6.88 -20.20 8.63
C VAL A 62 -5.99 -19.10 9.18
N TYR A 63 -6.36 -18.47 10.30
CA TYR A 63 -5.51 -17.47 10.96
C TYR A 63 -4.20 -18.09 11.46
N ALA A 64 -4.24 -19.26 12.10
CA ALA A 64 -3.05 -19.95 12.58
C ALA A 64 -2.12 -20.32 11.40
N ALA A 65 -2.67 -20.89 10.33
CA ALA A 65 -1.91 -21.18 9.11
C ALA A 65 -1.32 -19.89 8.50
N GLY A 66 -2.10 -18.82 8.43
CA GLY A 66 -1.66 -17.51 7.93
C GLY A 66 -0.50 -16.93 8.75
N VAL A 67 -0.56 -17.00 10.08
CA VAL A 67 0.52 -16.55 10.98
C VAL A 67 1.79 -17.37 10.76
N VAL A 68 1.68 -18.69 10.65
CA VAL A 68 2.83 -19.57 10.40
C VAL A 68 3.46 -19.28 9.03
N LEU A 69 2.66 -19.22 7.97
CA LEU A 69 3.14 -18.95 6.61
C LEU A 69 3.78 -17.55 6.51
N THR A 70 3.13 -16.54 7.08
CA THR A 70 3.65 -15.16 7.08
C THR A 70 4.91 -15.07 7.93
N GLY A 71 4.95 -15.69 9.11
CA GLY A 71 6.12 -15.74 9.98
C GLY A 71 7.32 -16.40 9.29
N LEU A 72 7.10 -17.53 8.61
CA LEU A 72 8.13 -18.21 7.83
C LEU A 72 8.64 -17.31 6.69
N PHE A 73 7.73 -16.73 5.91
CA PHE A 73 8.08 -15.79 4.83
C PHE A 73 8.92 -14.62 5.35
N LEU A 74 8.45 -13.94 6.41
CA LEU A 74 9.16 -12.80 7.00
C LEU A 74 10.52 -13.20 7.57
N SER A 75 10.64 -14.38 8.19
CA SER A 75 11.92 -14.85 8.74
C SER A 75 13.01 -15.03 7.68
N LEU A 76 12.63 -15.40 6.45
CA LEU A 76 13.55 -15.56 5.32
C LEU A 76 13.76 -14.24 4.59
N PHE A 77 12.67 -13.49 4.38
CA PHE A 77 12.65 -12.29 3.55
C PHE A 77 13.29 -11.09 4.24
N ILE A 78 12.95 -10.83 5.52
CA ILE A 78 13.43 -9.65 6.26
C ILE A 78 14.97 -9.60 6.33
N PRO A 79 15.70 -10.67 6.72
CA PRO A 79 17.16 -10.61 6.77
C PRO A 79 17.80 -10.38 5.41
N ALA A 80 17.23 -10.97 4.35
CA ALA A 80 17.73 -10.79 3.00
C ALA A 80 17.53 -9.34 2.52
N LEU A 81 16.35 -8.78 2.78
CA LEU A 81 16.05 -7.37 2.53
C LEU A 81 16.99 -6.43 3.29
N PHE A 82 17.27 -6.70 4.57
CA PHE A 82 18.20 -5.90 5.37
C PHE A 82 19.64 -5.94 4.83
N ARG A 83 20.10 -7.09 4.32
CA ARG A 83 21.43 -7.20 3.69
C ARG A 83 21.53 -6.34 2.43
N GLU A 84 20.49 -6.38 1.59
CA GLU A 84 20.42 -5.56 0.38
C GLU A 84 20.31 -4.06 0.74
N ALA A 85 19.42 -3.69 1.65
CA ALA A 85 19.25 -2.31 2.10
C ALA A 85 20.52 -1.73 2.73
N LYS A 86 21.24 -2.51 3.56
CA LYS A 86 22.53 -2.09 4.14
C LYS A 86 23.59 -1.91 3.06
N SER A 87 23.61 -2.77 2.06
CA SER A 87 24.55 -2.67 0.94
C SER A 87 24.25 -1.44 0.08
N PHE A 88 22.98 -1.14 -0.18
CA PHE A 88 22.54 0.08 -0.84
C PHE A 88 22.92 1.33 -0.03
N GLY A 89 22.71 1.29 1.29
CA GLY A 89 23.08 2.36 2.22
C GLY A 89 24.58 2.64 2.28
N LYS A 90 25.45 1.67 1.99
CA LYS A 90 26.91 1.87 1.87
C LYS A 90 27.32 2.51 0.54
N ILE A 91 26.53 2.31 -0.50
CA ILE A 91 26.78 2.86 -1.83
C ILE A 91 26.39 4.35 -1.90
N LEU A 92 25.34 4.75 -1.17
CA LEU A 92 24.91 6.14 -1.03
C LEU A 92 26.01 7.15 -0.63
N PRO A 93 26.76 6.94 0.46
CA PRO A 93 27.83 7.85 0.88
C PRO A 93 28.97 7.89 -0.12
N VAL A 94 29.33 6.74 -0.73
CA VAL A 94 30.33 6.67 -1.81
C VAL A 94 29.94 7.55 -3.00
N TYR A 95 28.65 7.60 -3.37
CA TYR A 95 28.20 8.51 -4.43
C TYR A 95 28.16 9.98 -4.01
N THR A 96 27.95 10.31 -2.73
CA THR A 96 28.00 11.70 -2.25
C THR A 96 29.43 12.21 -1.99
N GLU A 97 30.34 11.35 -1.53
CA GLU A 97 31.76 11.69 -1.34
C GLU A 97 32.49 11.76 -2.69
N ASN A 98 32.23 10.80 -3.59
CA ASN A 98 32.73 10.87 -4.96
C ASN A 98 32.04 11.97 -5.78
N TRP A 99 30.91 12.55 -5.32
CA TRP A 99 30.27 13.67 -6.02
C TRP A 99 31.20 14.88 -6.11
N ASN A 100 32.01 15.13 -5.07
CA ASN A 100 32.98 16.23 -5.08
C ASN A 100 34.12 15.95 -6.08
N GLN A 101 34.51 14.68 -6.24
CA GLN A 101 35.45 14.26 -7.27
C GLN A 101 34.85 14.30 -8.68
N ILE A 102 33.58 13.92 -8.85
CA ILE A 102 32.86 14.01 -10.12
C ILE A 102 32.67 15.47 -10.52
N GLN A 103 32.40 16.37 -9.57
CA GLN A 103 32.38 17.81 -9.84
C GLN A 103 33.76 18.30 -10.27
N GLY A 104 34.82 17.98 -9.54
CA GLY A 104 36.18 18.38 -9.94
C GLY A 104 36.59 17.83 -11.31
N TYR A 105 36.27 16.56 -11.62
CA TYR A 105 36.54 15.96 -12.93
C TYR A 105 35.69 16.60 -14.04
N SER A 106 34.43 16.93 -13.75
CA SER A 106 33.55 17.64 -14.69
C SER A 106 34.03 19.05 -14.96
N GLU A 107 34.55 19.77 -13.96
CA GLU A 107 35.10 21.11 -14.12
C GLU A 107 36.36 21.08 -15.00
N HIS A 108 37.27 20.13 -14.78
CA HIS A 108 38.43 19.95 -15.65
C HIS A 108 38.05 19.55 -17.09
N LEU A 109 36.98 18.77 -17.28
CA LEU A 109 36.45 18.45 -18.60
C LEU A 109 35.81 19.67 -19.28
N PHE A 110 35.09 20.50 -18.53
CA PHE A 110 34.45 21.71 -19.04
C PHE A 110 35.48 22.78 -19.45
N GLU A 111 36.59 22.87 -18.71
CA GLU A 111 37.75 23.70 -19.06
C GLU A 111 38.43 23.22 -20.35
N ARG A 112 38.65 21.90 -20.49
CA ARG A 112 39.26 21.33 -21.72
C ARG A 112 38.36 21.44 -22.95
N ALA A 113 37.04 21.45 -22.76
CA ALA A 113 36.06 21.52 -23.85
C ALA A 113 35.75 22.96 -24.31
N PHE A 114 36.40 24.00 -23.75
CA PHE A 114 36.16 25.41 -24.08
C PHE A 114 34.67 25.80 -24.07
N LEU A 115 33.89 25.25 -23.13
CA LEU A 115 32.47 25.56 -23.04
C LEU A 115 32.26 27.02 -22.65
N PRO A 116 31.29 27.75 -23.24
CA PRO A 116 30.86 29.06 -22.76
C PRO A 116 30.40 29.00 -21.30
N GLU A 117 30.61 30.10 -20.54
CA GLU A 117 30.34 30.12 -19.11
C GLU A 117 28.85 29.89 -18.79
N GLU A 118 27.95 30.32 -19.69
CA GLU A 118 26.51 30.07 -19.55
C GLU A 118 26.18 28.57 -19.59
N VAL A 119 26.87 27.81 -20.46
CA VAL A 119 26.67 26.36 -20.58
C VAL A 119 27.20 25.62 -19.35
N ARG A 120 28.33 26.08 -18.79
CA ARG A 120 28.90 25.50 -17.56
C ARG A 120 27.98 25.73 -16.37
N GLN A 121 27.38 26.91 -16.25
CA GLN A 121 26.45 27.23 -15.18
C GLN A 121 25.21 26.34 -15.25
N VAL A 122 24.60 26.19 -16.43
CA VAL A 122 23.44 25.30 -16.62
C VAL A 122 23.76 23.85 -16.28
N LEU A 123 24.94 23.34 -16.67
CA LEU A 123 25.37 21.98 -16.33
C LEU A 123 25.59 21.80 -14.83
N ARG A 124 26.26 22.75 -14.15
CA ARG A 124 26.45 22.73 -12.69
C ARG A 124 25.12 22.74 -11.94
N GLU A 125 24.20 23.59 -12.36
CA GLU A 125 22.85 23.64 -11.79
C GLU A 125 22.08 22.34 -12.03
N THR A 126 22.17 21.75 -13.23
CA THR A 126 21.50 20.50 -13.59
C THR A 126 22.02 19.33 -12.74
N LEU A 127 23.33 19.22 -12.58
CA LEU A 127 23.97 18.22 -11.73
C LEU A 127 23.56 18.42 -10.26
N GLY A 128 23.58 19.66 -9.77
CA GLY A 128 23.12 19.98 -8.41
C GLY A 128 21.65 19.64 -8.17
N ARG A 129 20.77 19.93 -9.13
CA ARG A 129 19.34 19.57 -9.10
C ARG A 129 19.16 18.05 -9.12
N LEU A 130 19.92 17.31 -9.94
CA LEU A 130 19.87 15.86 -10.01
C LEU A 130 20.24 15.23 -8.66
N ARG A 131 21.34 15.67 -8.04
CA ARG A 131 21.73 15.24 -6.68
C ARG A 131 20.63 15.50 -5.65
N ASN A 132 20.08 16.73 -5.64
CA ASN A 132 19.05 17.11 -4.68
C ASN A 132 17.74 16.32 -4.91
N ASN A 133 17.41 15.99 -6.16
CA ASN A 133 16.26 15.14 -6.50
C ASN A 133 16.46 13.70 -6.02
N LEU A 134 17.64 13.12 -6.26
CA LEU A 134 17.99 11.78 -5.78
C LEU A 134 17.91 11.70 -4.24
N LEU A 135 18.54 12.66 -3.54
CA LEU A 135 18.50 12.72 -2.08
C LEU A 135 17.08 12.91 -1.53
N ARG A 136 16.27 13.75 -2.16
CA ARG A 136 14.85 13.91 -1.81
C ARG A 136 14.05 12.63 -2.07
N GLY A 137 14.32 11.92 -3.16
CA GLY A 137 13.68 10.63 -3.47
C GLY A 137 13.99 9.59 -2.41
N VAL A 138 15.27 9.45 -2.03
CA VAL A 138 15.71 8.53 -0.97
C VAL A 138 15.08 8.88 0.38
N ARG A 139 15.05 10.17 0.76
CA ARG A 139 14.40 10.62 1.99
C ARG A 139 12.91 10.33 1.99
N ARG A 140 12.19 10.67 0.92
CA ARG A 140 10.75 10.35 0.78
C ARG A 140 10.47 8.85 0.87
N PHE A 141 11.34 8.03 0.30
CA PHE A 141 11.23 6.58 0.41
C PHE A 141 11.40 6.10 1.85
N ALA A 142 12.43 6.61 2.55
CA ALA A 142 12.64 6.32 3.97
C ALA A 142 11.45 6.79 4.83
N ASP A 143 10.96 8.01 4.60
CA ASP A 143 9.78 8.56 5.26
C ASP A 143 8.52 7.72 4.98
N GLY A 144 8.38 7.19 3.75
CA GLY A 144 7.31 6.27 3.38
C GLY A 144 7.36 4.96 4.17
N ILE A 145 8.55 4.35 4.31
CA ILE A 145 8.76 3.16 5.14
C ILE A 145 8.41 3.46 6.61
N LEU A 146 8.90 4.57 7.16
CA LEU A 146 8.57 4.99 8.53
C LEU A 146 7.07 5.26 8.68
N GLY A 147 6.42 5.78 7.64
CA GLY A 147 4.97 5.92 7.55
C GLY A 147 4.23 4.59 7.67
N LEU A 148 4.73 3.51 7.06
CA LEU A 148 4.14 2.18 7.24
C LEU A 148 4.21 1.69 8.69
N ILE A 149 5.26 2.06 9.44
CA ILE A 149 5.37 1.74 10.86
C ILE A 149 4.27 2.45 11.66
N SER A 150 3.88 3.67 11.27
CA SER A 150 2.76 4.36 11.93
C SER A 150 1.41 3.67 11.72
N LEU A 151 1.27 2.84 10.67
CA LEU A 151 0.10 1.99 10.44
C LEU A 151 0.13 0.68 11.25
N PHE A 152 1.23 0.36 11.92
CA PHE A 152 1.41 -0.89 12.66
C PHE A 152 0.28 -1.17 13.68
N PRO A 153 -0.19 -0.19 14.48
CA PRO A 153 -1.34 -0.41 15.36
C PRO A 153 -2.62 -0.80 14.60
N SER A 154 -2.84 -0.20 13.43
CA SER A 154 -3.98 -0.54 12.57
C SER A 154 -3.86 -1.96 11.99
N PHE A 155 -2.66 -2.37 11.57
CA PHE A 155 -2.38 -3.73 11.14
C PHE A 155 -2.55 -4.75 12.26
N LEU A 156 -2.27 -4.38 13.51
CA LEU A 156 -2.46 -5.26 14.67
C LEU A 156 -3.95 -5.41 15.03
N LEU A 157 -4.73 -4.33 14.92
CA LEU A 157 -6.18 -4.34 15.17
C LEU A 157 -6.98 -5.04 14.06
N ALA A 158 -6.51 -4.95 12.81
CA ALA A 158 -7.24 -5.45 11.65
C ALA A 158 -7.59 -6.95 11.71
N PRO A 159 -6.70 -7.88 12.14
CA PRO A 159 -7.03 -9.28 12.40
C PRO A 159 -8.20 -9.47 13.38
N PHE A 160 -8.24 -8.70 14.47
CA PHE A 160 -9.34 -8.78 15.44
C PHE A 160 -10.65 -8.34 14.82
N LEU A 161 -10.65 -7.20 14.14
CA LEU A 161 -11.85 -6.69 13.44
C LEU A 161 -12.30 -7.65 12.34
N SER A 162 -11.36 -8.19 11.57
CA SER A 162 -11.65 -9.16 10.52
C SER A 162 -12.21 -10.46 11.08
N TYR A 163 -11.71 -10.94 12.23
CA TYR A 163 -12.31 -12.07 12.93
C TYR A 163 -13.79 -11.82 13.26
N TYR A 164 -14.14 -10.66 13.82
CA TYR A 164 -15.53 -10.32 14.12
C TYR A 164 -16.37 -10.19 12.84
N LEU A 165 -15.84 -9.54 11.79
CA LEU A 165 -16.51 -9.44 10.49
C LEU A 165 -16.76 -10.83 9.88
N LEU A 166 -15.77 -11.73 9.94
CA LEU A 166 -15.87 -13.11 9.46
C LEU A 166 -16.84 -13.94 10.29
N ARG A 167 -16.87 -13.78 11.61
CA ARG A 167 -17.75 -14.54 12.51
C ARG A 167 -19.21 -14.12 12.37
N ASP A 168 -19.46 -12.82 12.36
CA ASP A 168 -20.81 -12.25 12.46
C ASP A 168 -21.33 -11.70 11.12
N PHE A 169 -20.65 -12.00 10.00
CA PHE A 169 -20.99 -11.49 8.67
C PHE A 169 -22.48 -11.62 8.33
N ASP A 170 -23.08 -12.79 8.59
CA ASP A 170 -24.49 -13.03 8.26
C ASP A 170 -25.44 -12.23 9.14
N HIS A 171 -25.09 -12.04 10.42
CA HIS A 171 -25.85 -11.22 11.35
C HIS A 171 -25.76 -9.74 10.96
N LEU A 172 -24.56 -9.26 10.62
CA LEU A 172 -24.32 -7.90 10.13
C LEU A 172 -25.08 -7.63 8.83
N LYS A 173 -25.02 -8.56 7.86
CA LYS A 173 -25.74 -8.47 6.59
C LYS A 173 -27.24 -8.40 6.80
N LYS A 174 -27.81 -9.27 7.64
CA LYS A 174 -29.25 -9.28 7.95
C LYS A 174 -29.70 -7.96 8.60
N ARG A 175 -28.95 -7.44 9.57
CA ARG A 175 -29.25 -6.16 10.23
C ARG A 175 -29.15 -4.98 9.25
N PHE A 176 -28.13 -4.96 8.40
CA PHE A 176 -27.97 -3.93 7.37
C PHE A 176 -29.14 -3.92 6.39
N LEU A 177 -29.54 -5.10 5.90
CA LEU A 177 -30.70 -5.24 5.01
C LEU A 177 -32.03 -4.90 5.69
N ALA A 178 -32.17 -5.18 6.99
CA ALA A 178 -33.36 -4.84 7.77
C ALA A 178 -33.51 -3.31 7.95
N ALA A 179 -32.40 -2.58 8.06
CA ALA A 179 -32.40 -1.11 8.15
C ALA A 179 -32.79 -0.41 6.85
N LEU A 180 -32.72 -1.09 5.70
CA LEU A 180 -33.07 -0.54 4.40
C LEU A 180 -34.59 -0.56 4.15
N PRO A 181 -35.14 0.48 3.49
CA PRO A 181 -36.53 0.50 3.03
C PRO A 181 -36.85 -0.70 2.11
N PRO A 182 -38.02 -1.33 2.23
CA PRO A 182 -38.36 -2.56 1.48
C PRO A 182 -38.18 -2.45 -0.04
N GLY A 183 -38.50 -1.30 -0.63
CA GLY A 183 -38.47 -1.07 -2.07
C GLY A 183 -37.07 -1.14 -2.70
N CYS A 184 -36.01 -0.83 -1.95
CA CYS A 184 -34.64 -0.82 -2.47
C CYS A 184 -33.86 -2.11 -2.13
N ARG A 185 -34.43 -3.03 -1.35
CA ARG A 185 -33.70 -4.21 -0.84
C ARG A 185 -33.21 -5.13 -1.96
N SER A 186 -34.04 -5.38 -2.98
CA SER A 186 -33.69 -6.24 -4.11
C SER A 186 -32.53 -5.66 -4.92
N GLU A 187 -32.57 -4.37 -5.24
CA GLU A 187 -31.52 -3.64 -5.96
C GLU A 187 -30.19 -3.64 -5.18
N VAL A 188 -30.24 -3.35 -3.88
CA VAL A 188 -29.04 -3.36 -3.03
C VAL A 188 -28.44 -4.76 -2.94
N ILE A 189 -29.26 -5.81 -2.81
CA ILE A 189 -28.76 -7.20 -2.78
C ILE A 189 -28.11 -7.57 -4.12
N PHE A 190 -28.72 -7.18 -5.25
CA PHE A 190 -28.17 -7.40 -6.58
C PHE A 190 -26.80 -6.72 -6.72
N PHE A 191 -26.73 -5.43 -6.41
CA PHE A 191 -25.50 -4.64 -6.48
C PHE A 191 -24.40 -5.20 -5.57
N LEU A 192 -24.74 -5.56 -4.32
CA LEU A 192 -23.77 -6.14 -3.38
C LEU A 192 -23.22 -7.47 -3.88
N ARG A 193 -24.04 -8.30 -4.54
CA ARG A 193 -23.59 -9.58 -5.09
C ARG A 193 -22.66 -9.39 -6.29
N GLU A 194 -22.98 -8.43 -7.14
CA GLU A 194 -22.16 -8.11 -8.31
C GLU A 194 -20.83 -7.48 -7.90
N ALA A 195 -20.87 -6.55 -6.94
CA ALA A 195 -19.69 -5.99 -6.29
C ALA A 195 -18.83 -7.11 -5.66
N ASP A 196 -19.41 -8.03 -4.89
CA ASP A 196 -18.68 -9.13 -4.25
C ASP A 196 -17.95 -10.01 -5.28
N LEU A 197 -18.60 -10.30 -6.42
CA LEU A 197 -18.02 -11.05 -7.52
C LEU A 197 -16.84 -10.32 -8.19
N ILE A 198 -17.02 -9.03 -8.48
CA ILE A 198 -16.00 -8.20 -9.16
C ILE A 198 -14.83 -7.94 -8.21
N PHE A 199 -15.08 -7.33 -7.05
CA PHE A 199 -14.04 -6.95 -6.09
C PHE A 199 -13.33 -8.18 -5.52
N GLY A 200 -14.07 -9.23 -5.15
CA GLY A 200 -13.47 -10.41 -4.53
C GLY A 200 -12.51 -11.16 -5.44
N LYS A 201 -12.85 -11.32 -6.73
CA LYS A 201 -11.96 -11.98 -7.71
C LYS A 201 -10.85 -11.06 -8.19
N PHE A 202 -11.16 -9.79 -8.47
CA PHE A 202 -10.20 -8.82 -8.96
C PHE A 202 -9.08 -8.59 -7.94
N LEU A 203 -9.42 -8.35 -6.67
CA LEU A 203 -8.44 -8.07 -5.61
C LEU A 203 -7.46 -9.22 -5.43
N ARG A 204 -7.98 -10.45 -5.33
CA ARG A 204 -7.15 -11.66 -5.16
C ARG A 204 -6.32 -11.96 -6.41
N GLY A 205 -6.94 -11.81 -7.59
CA GLY A 205 -6.25 -12.00 -8.87
C GLY A 205 -5.10 -11.03 -9.04
N HIS A 206 -5.32 -9.74 -8.73
CA HIS A 206 -4.29 -8.72 -8.86
C HIS A 206 -3.18 -8.84 -7.81
N LEU A 207 -3.51 -9.21 -6.56
CA LEU A 207 -2.49 -9.57 -5.56
C LEU A 207 -1.63 -10.75 -6.01
N LEU A 208 -2.24 -11.76 -6.63
CA LEU A 208 -1.54 -12.93 -7.14
C LEU A 208 -0.66 -12.56 -8.34
N ILE A 209 -1.18 -11.79 -9.30
CA ILE A 209 -0.45 -11.32 -10.48
C ILE A 209 0.77 -10.49 -10.04
N SER A 210 0.57 -9.47 -9.21
CA SER A 210 1.67 -8.61 -8.71
C SER A 210 2.71 -9.40 -7.92
N SER A 211 2.29 -10.37 -7.11
CA SER A 211 3.21 -11.26 -6.39
C SER A 211 4.04 -12.12 -7.35
N ILE A 212 3.41 -12.69 -8.40
CA ILE A 212 4.11 -13.48 -9.42
C ILE A 212 5.07 -12.61 -10.21
N VAL A 213 4.62 -11.44 -10.67
CA VAL A 213 5.43 -10.50 -11.46
C VAL A 213 6.64 -10.05 -10.65
N GLY A 214 6.46 -9.65 -9.38
CA GLY A 214 7.58 -9.28 -8.51
C GLY A 214 8.53 -10.43 -8.21
N PHE A 215 7.99 -11.63 -7.95
CA PHE A 215 8.81 -12.82 -7.73
C PHE A 215 9.65 -13.17 -8.96
N LEU A 216 9.04 -13.26 -10.14
CA LEU A 216 9.74 -13.57 -11.39
C LEU A 216 10.76 -12.49 -11.76
N THR A 217 10.43 -11.22 -11.53
CA THR A 217 11.36 -10.11 -11.78
C THR A 217 12.55 -10.18 -10.82
N GLY A 218 12.32 -10.46 -9.54
CA GLY A 218 13.38 -10.63 -8.55
C GLY A 218 14.27 -11.84 -8.85
N VAL A 219 13.67 -12.99 -9.22
CA VAL A 219 14.43 -14.17 -9.64
C VAL A 219 15.21 -13.89 -10.93
N GLY A 220 14.60 -13.26 -11.93
CA GLY A 220 15.28 -12.88 -13.16
C GLY A 220 16.47 -11.95 -12.92
N ALA A 221 16.30 -10.95 -12.05
CA ALA A 221 17.38 -10.06 -11.63
C ALA A 221 18.51 -10.83 -10.93
N ALA A 222 18.17 -11.76 -10.02
CA ALA A 222 19.15 -12.60 -9.34
C ALA A 222 19.92 -13.51 -10.30
N LEU A 223 19.24 -14.09 -11.29
CA LEU A 223 19.84 -14.99 -12.30
C LEU A 223 20.82 -14.26 -13.22
N ILE A 224 20.53 -13.01 -13.58
CA ILE A 224 21.43 -12.16 -14.40
C ILE A 224 22.56 -11.56 -13.53
N GLY A 225 22.52 -11.77 -12.20
CA GLY A 225 23.53 -11.26 -11.28
C GLY A 225 23.39 -9.78 -10.94
N LEU A 226 22.19 -9.20 -11.12
CA LEU A 226 21.95 -7.82 -10.71
C LEU A 226 22.00 -7.71 -9.18
N PRO A 227 22.66 -6.67 -8.64
CA PRO A 227 22.58 -6.37 -7.22
C PRO A 227 21.16 -5.94 -6.86
N PHE A 228 20.76 -6.16 -5.61
CA PHE A 228 19.47 -5.74 -5.08
C PHE A 228 18.26 -6.42 -5.72
N SER A 229 18.40 -7.68 -6.17
CA SER A 229 17.35 -8.43 -6.85
C SER A 229 16.05 -8.55 -6.03
N ILE A 230 16.14 -8.67 -4.70
CA ILE A 230 14.96 -8.76 -3.84
C ILE A 230 14.24 -7.42 -3.76
N LEU A 231 14.99 -6.32 -3.60
CA LEU A 231 14.44 -4.97 -3.64
C LEU A 231 13.76 -4.71 -5.00
N ILE A 232 14.41 -5.05 -6.11
CA ILE A 232 13.86 -4.90 -7.46
C ILE A 232 12.52 -5.65 -7.55
N GLY A 233 12.49 -6.93 -7.20
CA GLY A 233 11.26 -7.72 -7.23
C GLY A 233 10.15 -7.16 -6.33
N LEU A 234 10.48 -6.68 -5.14
CA LEU A 234 9.54 -6.03 -4.22
C LEU A 234 8.98 -4.73 -4.82
N PHE A 235 9.84 -3.89 -5.40
CA PHE A 235 9.41 -2.67 -6.06
C PHE A 235 8.50 -2.96 -7.24
N THR A 236 8.83 -3.97 -8.04
CA THR A 236 7.99 -4.38 -9.17
C THR A 236 6.63 -4.88 -8.67
N ALA A 237 6.59 -5.72 -7.63
CA ALA A 237 5.31 -6.17 -7.04
C ALA A 237 4.46 -4.98 -6.55
N VAL A 238 5.05 -4.06 -5.80
CA VAL A 238 4.32 -2.89 -5.24
C VAL A 238 3.89 -1.93 -6.35
N ALA A 239 4.73 -1.70 -7.34
CA ALA A 239 4.40 -0.84 -8.49
C ALA A 239 3.29 -1.44 -9.35
N ASP A 240 3.31 -2.76 -9.56
CA ASP A 240 2.27 -3.49 -10.28
C ASP A 240 0.94 -3.50 -9.52
N LEU A 241 0.99 -3.52 -8.18
CA LEU A 241 -0.19 -3.51 -7.30
C LEU A 241 -1.00 -2.21 -7.35
N ILE A 242 -0.44 -1.10 -7.83
CA ILE A 242 -1.16 0.17 -8.01
C ILE A 242 -1.61 0.25 -9.48
N PRO A 243 -2.87 -0.06 -9.81
CA PRO A 243 -3.33 -0.09 -11.19
C PRO A 243 -3.76 1.31 -11.61
N ILE A 244 -2.82 2.26 -11.73
CA ILE A 244 -3.10 3.60 -12.27
C ILE A 244 -1.88 4.14 -13.02
N PHE A 245 -1.72 3.71 -14.27
CA PHE A 245 -1.00 4.51 -15.28
C PHE A 245 -1.78 4.70 -16.59
N GLY A 246 -2.87 3.96 -16.85
CA GLY A 246 -3.64 4.15 -18.10
C GLY A 246 -4.26 5.56 -18.22
N PRO A 247 -5.18 5.96 -17.33
CA PRO A 247 -5.87 7.26 -17.46
C PRO A 247 -5.00 8.46 -17.07
N VAL A 248 -4.07 8.31 -16.10
CA VAL A 248 -3.26 9.43 -15.60
C VAL A 248 -2.09 9.77 -16.53
N VAL A 249 -1.49 8.78 -17.22
CA VAL A 249 -0.47 9.06 -18.26
C VAL A 249 -1.11 9.56 -19.55
N ALA A 250 -2.33 9.12 -19.87
CA ALA A 250 -3.10 9.67 -21.00
C ALA A 250 -3.63 11.10 -20.76
N ALA A 251 -3.71 11.54 -19.49
CA ALA A 251 -4.20 12.86 -19.10
C ALA A 251 -3.09 13.91 -18.87
N VAL A 252 -1.81 13.50 -18.92
CA VAL A 252 -0.68 14.42 -18.95
C VAL A 252 -0.30 14.60 -20.43
N PRO A 253 -0.50 15.79 -21.02
CA PRO A 253 -0.10 16.06 -22.40
C PRO A 253 1.42 15.97 -22.61
#